data_AF-A0A0G0BQF1-F1
#
_entry.id   AF-A0A0G0BQF1-F1
#
_cell.length_a   1.000
_cell.length_b   1.000
_cell.length_c   1.000
_cell.angle_alpha   90.00
_cell.angle_beta   90.00
_cell.angle_gamma   90.00
#
_symmetry.space_group_name_H-M   'P 1'
#
loop_
_entity.id
_entity.type
_entity.pdbx_description
1 polymer ?
#
loop_
_entity_poly.entity_id
_entity_poly.type
_entity_poly.pdbx_seq_one_letter_code
_entity_poly.pdbx_strand_id
1 'polypeptide(L)'
;MKKFIIFFVTLCAILFSFSFANALTDQERQNLIIQIRGQILQLQIQLQSILQNQNQSQNQVNGIWCYDFNKNIAIGDSGIEVSNLQKVLVDQGFLTSNYTNGGFDIATYDAVVAFQEKYKSEVLSPAKLKFGTGKVGAFTRAKLNKIYNCTQLSKCAPSWSCSEWSLCKNDKQTRKCSDSKNCKILLGKPKETQSCSLPSVILKGNNIENKTTINAGEAIEISWAGVNVTSCSASGNWTGSKNISGSETFTNLTSSRIYNISCVDSLGKVVTDFLTVDVSLLSVDIKADKSDKPISIDLGKSAQLSWESTGAKSCSASGDWLGIKTLDGSESTGYLYIPKKYIYTINCSGASGNTNDFVEVNVLNPFVNIKANNSDSSIEIISGKTVKLTWESSGLTSCTALGNWSGGKEISGSESMGNITSSKFYVLECIDYLGNKVSNTVSVNIK
;
A
#
# COMPACT_ATOMS: atom_id res chain seq x y z
N MET A 1 -60.28 5.69 59.12
CA MET A 1 -60.69 6.17 60.46
C MET A 1 -59.64 7.13 60.99
N LYS A 2 -60.06 8.35 61.39
CA LYS A 2 -59.38 9.40 62.21
C LYS A 2 -58.10 10.04 61.62
N LYS A 3 -58.15 11.26 61.04
CA LYS A 3 -58.20 12.66 61.62
C LYS A 3 -56.81 13.17 62.09
N PHE A 4 -56.16 14.12 61.39
CA PHE A 4 -56.20 15.61 61.54
C PHE A 4 -55.40 16.14 62.77
N ILE A 5 -54.32 16.94 62.65
CA ILE A 5 -54.19 18.43 62.83
C ILE A 5 -52.64 18.74 62.82
N ILE A 6 -52.00 19.55 61.95
CA ILE A 6 -51.88 21.03 61.73
C ILE A 6 -51.19 21.85 62.87
N PHE A 7 -49.96 22.37 62.62
CA PHE A 7 -49.47 23.79 62.78
C PHE A 7 -47.91 23.82 62.68
N PHE A 8 -47.26 24.24 61.57
CA PHE A 8 -46.66 25.58 61.32
C PHE A 8 -46.09 26.27 62.59
N VAL A 9 -44.79 26.60 62.72
CA VAL A 9 -44.12 27.80 62.15
C VAL A 9 -42.59 27.73 62.30
N THR A 10 -41.91 27.70 61.14
CA THR A 10 -40.67 28.42 60.71
C THR A 10 -39.26 28.20 61.31
N LEU A 11 -38.35 27.99 60.35
CA LEU A 11 -37.03 28.64 60.16
C LEU A 11 -35.77 27.95 60.72
N CYS A 12 -35.16 27.06 59.93
CA CYS A 12 -33.77 27.23 59.48
C CYS A 12 -33.46 26.23 58.36
N ALA A 13 -33.44 26.71 57.11
CA ALA A 13 -32.84 25.99 56.00
C ALA A 13 -31.32 26.07 56.14
N ILE A 14 -30.60 24.94 55.98
CA ILE A 14 -29.35 24.80 55.21
C ILE A 14 -29.16 23.31 54.91
N LEU A 15 -29.44 22.97 53.65
CA LEU A 15 -28.81 21.96 52.79
C LEU A 15 -27.88 20.92 53.46
N PHE A 16 -28.41 19.73 53.76
CA PHE A 16 -27.61 18.50 53.80
C PHE A 16 -27.58 17.90 52.39
N SER A 17 -26.69 18.43 51.54
CA SER A 17 -26.27 17.73 50.32
C SER A 17 -25.28 16.65 50.74
N PHE A 18 -25.65 15.38 50.55
CA PHE A 18 -24.77 14.22 50.66
C PHE A 18 -23.50 14.45 49.81
N SER A 19 -22.36 14.68 50.46
CA SER A 19 -21.06 14.58 49.81
C SER A 19 -20.70 13.11 49.69
N PHE A 20 -20.89 12.54 48.51
CA PHE A 20 -20.19 11.32 48.14
C PHE A 20 -18.68 11.63 48.15
N ALA A 21 -17.93 10.97 49.03
CA ALA A 21 -16.49 10.91 48.89
C ALA A 21 -16.21 10.21 47.56
N ASN A 22 -15.77 10.96 46.55
CA ASN A 22 -15.33 10.38 45.28
C ASN A 22 -14.09 9.55 45.59
N ALA A 23 -14.24 8.23 45.59
CA ALA A 23 -13.11 7.31 45.59
C ALA A 23 -12.27 7.60 44.34
N LEU A 24 -10.96 7.75 44.54
CA LEU A 24 -9.99 7.99 43.47
C LEU A 24 -10.14 6.87 42.41
N THR A 25 -10.33 7.24 41.16
CA THR A 25 -10.55 6.26 40.08
C THR A 25 -9.30 5.40 39.89
N ASP A 26 -9.46 4.18 39.39
CA ASP A 26 -8.33 3.28 39.13
C ASP A 26 -7.28 3.92 38.21
N GLN A 27 -7.72 4.78 37.28
CA GLN A 27 -6.85 5.55 36.38
C GLN A 27 -6.03 6.60 37.13
N GLU A 28 -6.62 7.35 38.04
CA GLU A 28 -5.92 8.33 38.87
C GLU A 28 -4.93 7.64 39.83
N ARG A 29 -5.27 6.45 40.36
CA ARG A 29 -4.34 5.63 41.15
C ARG A 29 -3.14 5.15 40.30
N GLN A 30 -3.37 4.74 39.06
CA GLN A 30 -2.28 4.35 38.15
C GLN A 30 -1.39 5.54 37.76
N ASN A 31 -1.99 6.71 37.49
CA ASN A 31 -1.26 7.94 37.23
C ASN A 31 -0.39 8.34 38.44
N LEU A 32 -0.94 8.21 39.66
CA LEU A 32 -0.19 8.46 40.89
C LEU A 32 0.96 7.46 41.10
N ILE A 33 0.74 6.18 40.79
CA ILE A 33 1.80 5.15 40.82
C ILE A 33 2.91 5.48 39.81
N ILE A 34 2.56 5.92 38.60
CA ILE A 34 3.52 6.33 37.57
C ILE A 34 4.31 7.57 38.03
N GLN A 35 3.63 8.55 38.62
CA GLN A 35 4.25 9.76 39.14
C GLN A 35 5.22 9.46 40.30
N ILE A 36 4.81 8.63 41.27
CA ILE A 36 5.64 8.24 42.40
C ILE A 36 6.83 7.39 41.92
N ARG A 37 6.64 6.48 40.95
CA ARG A 37 7.76 5.74 40.33
C ARG A 37 8.76 6.68 39.64
N GLY A 38 8.25 7.71 38.94
CA GLY A 38 9.10 8.75 38.34
C GLY A 38 9.89 9.53 39.40
N GLN A 39 9.25 9.89 40.51
CA GLN A 39 9.92 10.57 41.63
C GLN A 39 10.96 9.68 42.31
N ILE A 40 10.68 8.39 42.52
CA ILE A 40 11.64 7.41 43.06
C ILE A 40 12.85 7.30 42.14
N LEU A 41 12.65 7.24 40.81
CA LEU A 41 13.73 7.18 39.84
C LEU A 41 14.59 8.46 39.86
N GLN A 42 13.95 9.63 39.94
CA GLN A 42 14.64 10.92 40.06
C GLN A 42 15.44 11.00 41.37
N LEU A 43 14.86 10.58 42.50
CA LEU A 43 15.55 10.51 43.79
C LEU A 43 16.72 9.53 43.77
N GLN A 44 16.60 8.38 43.08
CA GLN A 44 17.69 7.43 42.90
C GLN A 44 18.83 8.02 42.07
N ILE A 45 18.53 8.73 40.97
CA ILE A 45 19.52 9.46 40.17
C ILE A 45 20.20 10.55 41.00
N GLN A 46 19.42 11.26 41.83
CA GLN A 46 19.93 12.31 42.72
C GLN A 46 20.80 11.73 43.85
N LEU A 47 20.44 10.56 44.40
CA LEU A 47 21.28 9.84 45.36
C LEU A 47 22.59 9.37 44.71
N GLN A 48 22.51 8.89 43.47
CA GLN A 48 23.67 8.43 42.72
C GLN A 48 24.61 9.59 42.37
N SER A 49 24.08 10.78 42.03
CA SER A 49 24.88 11.98 41.81
C SER A 49 25.52 12.52 43.09
N ILE A 50 24.82 12.45 44.23
CA ILE A 50 25.37 12.84 45.54
C ILE A 50 26.46 11.86 46.00
N LEU A 51 26.27 10.54 45.79
CA LEU A 51 27.31 9.52 46.05
C LEU A 51 28.53 9.69 45.13
N GLN A 52 28.33 10.12 43.88
CA GLN A 52 29.43 10.48 42.98
C GLN A 52 30.16 11.74 43.44
N ASN A 53 29.46 12.73 44.01
CA ASN A 53 30.08 13.96 44.52
C ASN A 53 30.95 13.73 45.77
N GLN A 54 30.69 12.69 46.58
CA GLN A 54 31.50 12.40 47.77
C GLN A 54 32.89 11.79 47.47
N ASN A 55 33.16 11.31 46.24
CA ASN A 55 34.46 10.75 45.82
C ASN A 55 35.17 11.58 44.72
N GLN A 56 34.71 12.81 44.46
CA GLN A 56 35.17 13.60 43.31
C GLN A 56 36.60 14.15 43.39
N SER A 57 37.30 14.03 44.53
CA SER A 57 38.64 14.61 44.69
C SER A 57 39.80 13.71 44.25
N GLN A 58 39.58 12.44 43.87
CA GLN A 58 40.70 11.51 43.59
C GLN A 58 40.84 11.01 42.13
N ASN A 59 39.78 11.04 41.31
CA ASN A 59 39.75 10.41 39.98
C ASN A 59 39.54 11.39 38.81
N GLN A 60 39.92 12.66 39.00
CA GLN A 60 39.89 13.68 37.96
C GLN A 60 41.14 14.53 37.99
N VAL A 61 41.77 14.71 36.84
CA VAL A 61 42.88 15.64 36.64
C VAL A 61 42.48 16.59 35.52
N ASN A 62 42.44 17.90 35.79
CA ASN A 62 42.01 18.93 34.84
C ASN A 62 40.64 18.65 34.18
N GLY A 63 39.69 18.11 34.94
CA GLY A 63 38.33 17.79 34.47
C GLY A 63 38.22 16.50 33.64
N ILE A 64 39.34 15.80 33.38
CA ILE A 64 39.36 14.52 32.67
C ILE A 64 39.33 13.39 33.70
N TRP A 65 38.38 12.47 33.55
CA TRP A 65 38.25 11.30 34.42
C TRP A 65 39.36 10.27 34.13
N CYS A 66 39.94 9.72 35.18
CA CYS A 66 40.99 8.71 35.13
C CYS A 66 40.83 7.71 36.29
N TYR A 67 41.47 6.53 36.19
CA TYR A 67 41.54 5.57 37.28
C TYR A 67 42.75 4.62 37.15
N ASP A 68 43.40 4.33 38.28
CA ASP A 68 44.53 3.39 38.34
C ASP A 68 44.04 2.00 38.77
N PHE A 69 43.91 1.09 37.80
CA PHE A 69 43.48 -0.28 38.01
C PHE A 69 44.62 -1.12 38.61
N ASN A 70 44.52 -1.42 39.91
CA ASN A 70 45.56 -2.17 40.63
C ASN A 70 45.12 -3.58 41.08
N LYS A 71 43.81 -3.88 41.09
CA LYS A 71 43.25 -5.14 41.61
C LYS A 71 42.78 -6.06 40.49
N ASN A 72 43.06 -7.37 40.59
CA ASN A 72 42.43 -8.37 39.72
C ASN A 72 40.92 -8.40 39.99
N ILE A 73 40.10 -8.45 38.94
CA ILE A 73 38.63 -8.47 39.07
C ILE A 73 38.04 -9.50 38.10
N ALA A 74 37.01 -10.22 38.53
CA ALA A 74 36.28 -11.19 37.73
C ALA A 74 34.78 -11.17 38.04
N ILE A 75 34.02 -12.01 37.34
CA ILE A 75 32.58 -12.15 37.54
C ILE A 75 32.25 -12.46 39.02
N GLY A 76 31.25 -11.75 39.55
CA GLY A 76 30.84 -11.82 40.96
C GLY A 76 31.47 -10.77 41.87
N ASP A 77 32.55 -10.11 41.46
CA ASP A 77 33.11 -8.99 42.23
C ASP A 77 32.20 -7.75 42.15
N SER A 78 32.28 -6.87 43.15
CA SER A 78 31.54 -5.59 43.17
C SER A 78 32.34 -4.50 43.86
N GLY A 79 31.95 -3.24 43.65
CA GLY A 79 32.55 -2.07 44.30
C GLY A 79 33.19 -1.09 43.32
N ILE A 80 33.99 -0.18 43.87
CA ILE A 80 34.51 0.99 43.14
C ILE A 80 35.38 0.61 41.93
N GLU A 81 36.17 -0.46 42.03
CA GLU A 81 36.98 -0.94 40.91
C GLU A 81 36.12 -1.44 39.74
N VAL A 82 35.00 -2.10 40.03
CA VAL A 82 34.05 -2.58 39.01
C VAL A 82 33.32 -1.40 38.39
N SER A 83 32.86 -0.44 39.20
CA SER A 83 32.20 0.78 38.69
C SER A 83 33.10 1.56 37.74
N ASN A 84 34.39 1.71 38.06
CA ASN A 84 35.36 2.40 37.20
C ASN A 84 35.72 1.57 35.96
N LEU A 85 35.76 0.24 36.06
CA LEU A 85 35.91 -0.64 34.90
C LEU A 85 34.72 -0.47 33.93
N GLN A 86 33.49 -0.52 34.44
CA GLN A 86 32.28 -0.34 33.66
C GLN A 86 32.27 1.03 32.98
N LYS A 87 32.71 2.08 33.66
CA LYS A 87 32.87 3.42 33.07
C LYS A 87 33.83 3.44 31.88
N VAL A 88 34.96 2.73 31.96
CA VAL A 88 35.89 2.55 30.82
C VAL A 88 35.22 1.78 29.69
N LEU A 89 34.48 0.71 29.99
CA LEU A 89 33.82 -0.10 28.99
C LEU A 89 32.70 0.67 28.27
N VAL A 90 31.99 1.54 28.99
CA VAL A 90 31.04 2.50 28.42
C VAL A 90 31.74 3.50 27.50
N ASP A 91 32.82 4.12 27.95
CA ASP A 91 33.61 5.08 27.14
C ASP A 91 34.12 4.44 25.83
N GLN A 92 34.55 3.18 25.91
CA GLN A 92 35.01 2.42 24.76
C GLN A 92 33.89 1.84 23.87
N GLY A 93 32.63 2.03 24.26
CA GLY A 93 31.46 1.57 23.51
C GLY A 93 31.16 0.07 23.63
N PHE A 94 31.70 -0.60 24.66
CA PHE A 94 31.42 -2.01 24.95
C PHE A 94 30.21 -2.18 25.88
N LEU A 95 29.81 -1.13 26.60
CA LEU A 95 28.60 -1.06 27.42
C LEU A 95 27.79 0.20 27.09
N THR A 96 26.50 0.20 27.41
CA THR A 96 25.60 1.35 27.18
C THR A 96 25.83 2.46 28.21
N SER A 97 25.53 3.71 27.87
CA SER A 97 25.88 4.90 28.66
C SER A 97 25.44 4.89 30.13
N ASN A 98 24.39 4.13 30.47
CA ASN A 98 23.81 4.08 31.81
C ASN A 98 24.24 2.83 32.61
N TYR A 99 25.15 2.03 32.07
CA TYR A 99 25.58 0.76 32.66
C TYR A 99 26.74 0.94 33.66
N THR A 100 26.45 1.46 34.85
CA THR A 100 27.42 1.55 35.97
C THR A 100 26.77 1.10 37.27
N ASN A 101 26.40 -0.19 37.34
CA ASN A 101 25.74 -0.78 38.51
C ASN A 101 26.73 -1.20 39.61
N GLY A 102 28.03 -1.16 39.33
CA GLY A 102 29.09 -1.50 40.29
C GLY A 102 29.22 -2.99 40.61
N GLY A 103 28.49 -3.86 39.90
CA GLY A 103 28.57 -5.33 40.01
C GLY A 103 29.12 -5.96 38.74
N PHE A 104 30.07 -6.89 38.87
CA PHE A 104 30.68 -7.57 37.74
C PHE A 104 29.79 -8.74 37.32
N ASP A 105 28.78 -8.42 36.53
CA ASP A 105 27.80 -9.35 35.98
C ASP A 105 28.20 -9.87 34.58
N ILE A 106 27.29 -10.61 33.95
CA ILE A 106 27.49 -11.23 32.63
C ILE A 106 27.74 -10.18 31.54
N ALA A 107 27.03 -9.05 31.55
CA ALA A 107 27.26 -8.01 30.55
C ALA A 107 28.65 -7.36 30.74
N THR A 108 29.07 -7.15 31.99
CA THR A 108 30.43 -6.67 32.29
C THR A 108 31.49 -7.67 31.82
N TYR A 109 31.24 -8.98 32.00
CA TYR A 109 32.10 -10.04 31.48
C TYR A 109 32.24 -10.00 29.96
N ASP A 110 31.12 -9.96 29.23
CA ASP A 110 31.12 -9.92 27.77
C ASP A 110 31.82 -8.66 27.23
N ALA A 111 31.60 -7.52 27.88
CA ALA A 111 32.28 -6.28 27.54
C ALA A 111 33.79 -6.35 27.78
N VAL A 112 34.24 -7.02 28.85
CA VAL A 112 35.68 -7.27 29.07
C VAL A 112 36.25 -8.21 28.01
N VAL A 113 35.52 -9.26 27.60
CA VAL A 113 35.94 -10.13 26.48
C VAL A 113 36.12 -9.30 25.20
N ALA A 114 35.14 -8.47 24.85
CA ALA A 114 35.20 -7.61 23.67
C ALA A 114 36.37 -6.59 23.74
N PHE A 115 36.60 -6.00 24.92
CA PHE A 115 37.76 -5.14 25.16
C PHE A 115 39.09 -5.89 24.93
N GLN A 116 39.21 -7.10 25.47
CA GLN A 116 40.42 -7.91 25.33
C GLN A 116 40.69 -8.30 23.86
N GLU A 117 39.65 -8.66 23.11
CA GLU A 117 39.77 -8.96 21.67
C GLU A 117 40.15 -7.72 20.86
N LYS A 118 39.57 -6.54 21.15
CA LYS A 118 39.97 -5.28 20.49
C LYS A 118 41.45 -4.97 20.68
N TYR A 119 42.01 -5.29 21.84
CA TYR A 119 43.41 -5.06 22.20
C TYR A 119 44.25 -6.34 22.26
N LYS A 120 43.92 -7.33 21.42
CA LYS A 120 44.51 -8.67 21.40
C LYS A 120 46.04 -8.69 21.46
N SER A 121 46.71 -7.84 20.69
CA SER A 121 48.18 -7.77 20.64
C SER A 121 48.84 -7.35 21.95
N GLU A 122 48.15 -6.55 22.78
CA GLU A 122 48.68 -6.00 24.03
C GLU A 122 48.14 -6.75 25.27
N VAL A 123 47.01 -7.45 25.13
CA VAL A 123 46.34 -8.11 26.26
C VAL A 123 46.42 -9.64 26.18
N LEU A 124 46.08 -10.22 25.03
CA LEU A 124 45.96 -11.67 24.88
C LEU A 124 47.28 -12.33 24.45
N SER A 125 47.99 -11.75 23.48
CA SER A 125 49.25 -12.30 22.98
C SER A 125 50.33 -12.42 24.06
N PRO A 126 50.58 -11.42 24.93
CA PRO A 126 51.55 -11.54 26.02
C PRO A 126 51.13 -12.56 27.09
N ALA A 127 49.83 -12.76 27.26
CA ALA A 127 49.26 -13.77 28.15
C ALA A 127 49.22 -15.18 27.53
N LYS A 128 49.62 -15.34 26.27
CA LYS A 128 49.51 -16.58 25.48
C LYS A 128 48.07 -17.12 25.38
N LEU A 129 47.09 -16.22 25.37
CA LEU A 129 45.67 -16.56 25.27
C LEU A 129 45.18 -16.36 23.83
N LYS A 130 44.34 -17.29 23.35
CA LYS A 130 43.77 -17.23 21.99
C LYS A 130 42.50 -16.37 21.93
N PHE A 131 41.75 -16.33 23.03
CA PHE A 131 40.47 -15.65 23.15
C PHE A 131 40.38 -14.86 24.47
N GLY A 132 39.50 -13.87 24.48
CA GLY A 132 39.12 -13.13 25.68
C GLY A 132 38.61 -14.05 26.78
N THR A 133 39.04 -13.78 28.01
CA THR A 133 38.72 -14.59 29.20
C THR A 133 37.70 -13.90 30.11
N GLY A 134 37.35 -12.64 29.82
CA GLY A 134 36.44 -11.83 30.63
C GLY A 134 36.97 -11.52 32.03
N LYS A 135 38.21 -11.88 32.35
CA LYS A 135 38.88 -11.59 33.63
C LYS A 135 39.82 -10.40 33.48
N VAL A 136 39.75 -9.44 34.40
CA VAL A 136 40.65 -8.28 34.43
C VAL A 136 41.94 -8.63 35.16
N GLY A 137 42.80 -9.39 34.48
CA GLY A 137 44.13 -9.79 34.93
C GLY A 137 45.22 -8.75 34.66
N ALA A 138 46.49 -9.11 34.92
CA ALA A 138 47.62 -8.19 34.84
C ALA A 138 47.75 -7.47 33.48
N PHE A 139 47.65 -8.18 32.35
CA PHE A 139 47.76 -7.58 31.02
C PHE A 139 46.54 -6.73 30.64
N THR A 140 45.33 -7.12 31.05
CA THR A 140 44.13 -6.29 30.86
C THR A 140 44.26 -4.99 31.64
N ARG A 141 44.72 -5.04 32.90
CA ARG A 141 45.01 -3.84 33.69
C ARG A 141 46.14 -3.01 33.12
N ALA A 142 47.21 -3.62 32.63
CA ALA A 142 48.29 -2.90 31.98
C ALA A 142 47.75 -2.08 30.79
N LYS A 143 46.83 -2.65 29.99
CA LYS A 143 46.18 -1.94 28.89
C LYS A 143 45.20 -0.86 29.38
N LEU A 144 44.37 -1.16 30.39
CA LEU A 144 43.48 -0.17 31.00
C LEU A 144 44.28 1.02 31.53
N ASN A 145 45.33 0.77 32.31
CA ASN A 145 46.21 1.80 32.84
C ASN A 145 47.00 2.53 31.74
N LYS A 146 47.37 1.86 30.66
CA LYS A 146 47.97 2.55 29.51
C LYS A 146 47.04 3.61 28.90
N ILE A 147 45.73 3.45 29.03
CA ILE A 147 44.73 4.36 28.44
C ILE A 147 44.13 5.33 29.48
N TYR A 148 43.91 4.89 30.73
CA TYR A 148 43.11 5.60 31.74
C TYR A 148 43.85 5.96 33.03
N ASN A 149 45.15 5.71 33.13
CA ASN A 149 45.90 5.91 34.37
C ASN A 149 46.03 7.41 34.74
N CYS A 150 45.72 7.72 36.01
CA CYS A 150 45.78 9.07 36.57
C CYS A 150 47.21 9.59 36.71
N THR A 151 48.15 8.72 37.07
CA THR A 151 49.58 9.03 37.18
C THR A 151 50.22 9.44 35.84
N GLN A 152 49.73 8.92 34.72
CA GLN A 152 50.16 9.35 33.38
C GLN A 152 49.50 10.67 32.98
N LEU A 153 48.21 10.81 33.29
CA LEU A 153 47.45 12.04 33.03
C LEU A 153 47.98 13.25 33.82
N SER A 154 48.46 13.04 35.05
CA SER A 154 49.07 14.09 35.87
C SER A 154 50.42 14.59 35.35
N LYS A 155 51.14 13.77 34.57
CA LYS A 155 52.40 14.17 33.91
C LYS A 155 52.15 15.00 32.66
N CYS A 156 51.16 14.61 31.86
CA CYS A 156 50.77 15.33 30.66
C CYS A 156 49.29 15.08 30.37
N ALA A 157 48.46 16.11 30.50
CA ALA A 157 47.05 16.03 30.13
C ALA A 157 46.87 16.47 28.67
N PRO A 158 46.34 15.60 27.78
CA PRO A 158 46.21 15.92 26.36
C PRO A 158 45.26 17.11 26.17
N SER A 159 45.58 17.95 25.18
CA SER A 159 44.75 19.08 24.78
C SER A 159 44.30 18.88 23.35
N TRP A 160 43.15 18.24 23.18
CA TRP A 160 42.64 17.88 21.86
C TRP A 160 42.11 19.08 21.09
N SER A 161 42.64 19.27 19.89
CA SER A 161 42.07 20.16 18.87
C SER A 161 41.61 19.30 17.69
N CYS A 162 40.39 19.52 17.22
CA CYS A 162 39.83 18.75 16.10
C CYS A 162 39.55 19.67 14.92
N SER A 163 39.75 19.16 13.71
CA SER A 163 39.24 19.80 12.49
C SER A 163 37.71 19.82 12.48
N GLU A 164 37.15 20.66 11.61
CA GLU A 164 35.76 20.56 11.21
C GLU A 164 35.44 19.16 10.65
N TRP A 165 34.16 18.78 10.73
CA TRP A 165 33.66 17.53 10.15
C TRP A 165 33.74 17.57 8.62
N SER A 166 34.10 16.44 8.01
CA SER A 166 34.06 16.28 6.56
C SER A 166 32.63 16.36 6.01
N LEU A 167 32.48 16.46 4.69
CA LEU A 167 31.19 16.25 4.04
C LEU A 167 30.63 14.86 4.36
N CYS A 168 29.30 14.77 4.40
CA CYS A 168 28.61 13.50 4.60
C CYS A 168 28.82 12.60 3.38
N LYS A 169 29.37 11.40 3.60
CA LYS A 169 29.56 10.39 2.56
C LYS A 169 29.20 9.02 3.11
N ASN A 170 28.28 8.31 2.44
CA ASN A 170 27.77 7.01 2.88
C ASN A 170 27.30 7.02 4.35
N ASP A 171 26.50 8.03 4.70
CA ASP A 171 25.94 8.26 6.05
C ASP A 171 26.97 8.44 7.17
N LYS A 172 28.23 8.78 6.82
CA LYS A 172 29.31 9.05 7.79
C LYS A 172 30.07 10.33 7.47
N GLN A 173 30.48 11.03 8.53
CA GLN A 173 31.44 12.12 8.49
C GLN A 173 32.66 11.77 9.34
N THR A 174 33.80 12.34 8.96
CA THR A 174 35.09 12.12 9.63
C THR A 174 35.73 13.45 10.01
N ARG A 175 36.51 13.48 11.09
CA ARG A 175 37.38 14.61 11.44
C ARG A 175 38.71 14.10 11.98
N LYS A 176 39.73 14.96 12.03
CA LYS A 176 41.03 14.63 12.63
C LYS A 176 41.19 15.39 13.94
N CYS A 177 41.57 14.68 15.00
CA CYS A 177 41.87 15.28 16.30
C CYS A 177 43.35 15.06 16.64
N SER A 178 44.06 16.16 16.94
CA SER A 178 45.45 16.15 17.37
C SER A 178 45.58 16.63 18.82
N ASP A 179 46.50 16.02 19.55
CA ASP A 179 46.86 16.46 20.89
C ASP A 179 47.96 17.52 20.78
N SER A 180 47.63 18.78 21.04
CA SER A 180 48.57 19.89 20.92
C SER A 180 49.72 19.82 21.92
N LYS A 181 49.58 19.04 23.00
CA LYS A 181 50.62 18.85 24.02
C LYS A 181 51.48 17.60 23.78
N ASN A 182 51.20 16.83 22.72
CA ASN A 182 51.94 15.62 22.35
C ASN A 182 52.13 14.61 23.51
N CYS A 183 51.15 14.50 24.41
CA CYS A 183 51.18 13.64 25.58
C CYS A 183 51.17 12.14 25.22
N LYS A 184 50.81 11.79 23.97
CA LYS A 184 50.67 10.39 23.48
C LYS A 184 49.68 9.54 24.30
N ILE A 185 48.75 10.20 24.99
CA ILE A 185 47.66 9.60 25.78
C ILE A 185 46.37 9.77 24.99
N LEU A 186 45.59 8.69 24.81
CA LEU A 186 44.32 8.72 24.06
C LEU A 186 43.10 9.08 24.91
N LEU A 187 43.31 9.31 26.21
CA LEU A 187 42.25 9.67 27.16
C LEU A 187 41.56 10.98 26.74
N GLY A 188 40.24 10.97 26.74
CA GLY A 188 39.43 12.14 26.35
C GLY A 188 39.51 12.51 24.87
N LYS A 189 40.09 11.66 24.00
CA LYS A 189 40.14 11.91 22.56
C LYS A 189 38.72 12.03 22.00
N PRO A 190 38.35 13.16 21.36
CA PRO A 190 37.03 13.29 20.77
C PRO A 190 36.82 12.28 19.64
N LYS A 191 35.56 11.84 19.44
CA LYS A 191 35.20 10.94 18.33
C LYS A 191 35.60 11.56 17.00
N GLU A 192 36.23 10.75 16.15
CA GLU A 192 36.66 11.14 14.79
C GLU A 192 35.68 10.68 13.70
N THR A 193 34.61 9.99 14.08
CA THR A 193 33.54 9.55 13.19
C THR A 193 32.17 9.81 13.81
N GLN A 194 31.22 10.22 12.98
CA GLN A 194 29.81 10.34 13.36
C GLN A 194 28.90 9.98 12.18
N SER A 195 27.65 9.63 12.49
CA SER A 195 26.61 9.45 11.47
C SER A 195 26.11 10.78 10.94
N CYS A 196 25.70 10.80 9.68
CA CYS A 196 25.06 11.92 9.01
C CYS A 196 24.03 11.38 8.01
N SER A 197 23.15 12.22 7.48
CA SER A 197 22.26 11.87 6.37
C SER A 197 22.53 12.79 5.18
N LEU A 198 22.41 12.27 3.96
CA LEU A 198 22.48 13.10 2.76
C LEU A 198 21.20 13.94 2.61
N PRO A 199 21.27 15.12 1.96
CA PRO A 199 20.07 15.87 1.66
C PRO A 199 19.19 15.08 0.69
N SER A 200 17.88 15.11 0.94
CA SER A 200 16.87 14.48 0.09
C SER A 200 15.55 15.25 0.18
N VAL A 201 14.68 15.03 -0.79
CA VAL A 201 13.29 15.47 -0.77
C VAL A 201 12.42 14.36 -1.33
N ILE A 202 11.27 14.13 -0.72
CA ILE A 202 10.27 13.16 -1.20
C ILE A 202 8.95 13.90 -1.42
N LEU A 203 8.31 13.64 -2.56
CA LEU A 203 7.02 14.14 -2.97
C LEU A 203 6.03 12.98 -3.14
N LYS A 204 4.83 13.12 -2.58
CA LYS A 204 3.79 12.08 -2.58
C LYS A 204 2.44 12.66 -2.96
N GLY A 205 1.65 11.92 -3.75
CA GLY A 205 0.24 12.21 -4.02
C GLY A 205 -0.64 11.16 -3.35
N ASN A 206 -1.53 11.57 -2.43
CA ASN A 206 -2.31 10.66 -1.58
C ASN A 206 -1.42 9.57 -0.93
N ASN A 207 -0.25 9.96 -0.43
CA ASN A 207 0.78 9.09 0.16
C ASN A 207 1.50 8.12 -0.80
N ILE A 208 1.34 8.27 -2.12
CA ILE A 208 2.02 7.45 -3.14
C ILE A 208 3.14 8.26 -3.80
N GLU A 209 4.33 7.66 -3.93
CA GLU A 209 5.52 8.26 -4.55
C GLU A 209 5.55 8.07 -6.08
N ASN A 210 6.27 8.95 -6.79
CA ASN A 210 6.50 8.97 -8.24
C ASN A 210 5.25 9.17 -9.12
N LYS A 211 4.21 8.34 -8.94
CA LYS A 211 3.03 8.33 -9.81
C LYS A 211 1.77 7.91 -9.06
N THR A 212 0.67 8.61 -9.30
CA THR A 212 -0.66 8.26 -8.81
C THR A 212 -1.70 8.51 -9.90
N THR A 213 -2.88 7.92 -9.75
CA THR A 213 -3.99 8.05 -10.69
C THR A 213 -5.26 8.41 -9.93
N ILE A 214 -5.99 9.41 -10.43
CA ILE A 214 -7.27 9.86 -9.90
C ILE A 214 -8.29 9.92 -11.03
N ASN A 215 -9.58 9.88 -10.71
CA ASN A 215 -10.60 10.16 -11.71
C ASN A 215 -10.72 11.66 -11.93
N ALA A 216 -11.08 12.05 -13.15
CA ALA A 216 -11.28 13.45 -13.47
C ALA A 216 -12.32 14.09 -12.54
N GLY A 217 -12.00 15.26 -12.01
CA GLY A 217 -12.81 16.01 -11.03
C GLY A 217 -12.49 15.69 -9.56
N GLU A 218 -11.74 14.63 -9.27
CA GLU A 218 -11.31 14.31 -7.91
C GLU A 218 -10.21 15.26 -7.40
N ALA A 219 -10.03 15.26 -6.08
CA ALA A 219 -8.98 16.00 -5.41
C ALA A 219 -7.75 15.09 -5.17
N ILE A 220 -6.57 15.71 -5.15
CA ILE A 220 -5.30 15.07 -4.79
C ILE A 220 -4.64 15.88 -3.69
N GLU A 221 -4.23 15.21 -2.61
CA GLU A 221 -3.33 15.82 -1.64
C GLU A 221 -1.88 15.54 -2.04
N ILE A 222 -1.11 16.59 -2.26
CA ILE A 222 0.33 16.50 -2.55
C ILE A 222 1.08 16.89 -1.29
N SER A 223 1.86 15.97 -0.74
CA SER A 223 2.69 16.18 0.44
C SER A 223 4.18 16.05 0.11
N TRP A 224 5.01 16.83 0.80
CA TRP A 224 6.46 16.77 0.63
C TRP A 224 7.21 16.81 1.97
N ALA A 225 8.39 16.21 1.98
CA ALA A 225 9.29 16.24 3.12
C ALA A 225 10.75 16.25 2.65
N GLY A 226 11.47 17.30 3.03
CA GLY A 226 12.90 17.46 2.83
C GLY A 226 13.69 17.08 4.09
N VAL A 227 14.83 16.43 3.90
CA VAL A 227 15.79 16.07 4.95
C VAL A 227 17.10 16.78 4.68
N ASN A 228 17.69 17.43 5.68
CA ASN A 228 18.94 18.20 5.58
C ASN A 228 18.94 19.25 4.45
N VAL A 229 17.79 19.87 4.20
CA VAL A 229 17.62 20.98 3.26
C VAL A 229 17.20 22.24 3.99
N THR A 230 17.52 23.40 3.43
CA THR A 230 17.24 24.72 4.01
C THR A 230 16.09 25.46 3.32
N SER A 231 15.82 25.16 2.06
CA SER A 231 14.74 25.77 1.30
C SER A 231 14.24 24.82 0.23
N CYS A 232 12.96 24.96 -0.15
CA CYS A 232 12.33 24.18 -1.21
C CYS A 232 11.53 25.10 -2.13
N SER A 233 11.44 24.74 -3.41
CA SER A 233 10.65 25.43 -4.42
C SER A 233 9.92 24.41 -5.31
N ALA A 234 8.70 24.77 -5.68
CA ALA A 234 7.82 23.99 -6.54
C ALA A 234 7.89 24.49 -7.99
N SER A 235 7.78 23.56 -8.95
CA SER A 235 7.66 23.86 -10.38
C SER A 235 6.84 22.81 -11.13
N GLY A 236 6.45 23.10 -12.38
CA GLY A 236 5.51 22.27 -13.15
C GLY A 236 4.08 22.79 -13.00
N ASN A 237 3.13 21.94 -12.60
CA ASN A 237 1.74 22.33 -12.41
C ASN A 237 1.39 22.92 -11.03
N TRP A 238 2.42 23.37 -10.32
CA TRP A 238 2.39 24.18 -9.10
C TRP A 238 3.66 25.04 -9.08
N THR A 239 3.65 26.12 -8.30
CA THR A 239 4.78 27.07 -8.28
C THR A 239 4.99 27.65 -6.88
N GLY A 240 6.14 28.32 -6.72
CA GLY A 240 6.45 29.12 -5.54
C GLY A 240 7.34 28.42 -4.52
N SER A 241 7.77 29.18 -3.52
CA SER A 241 8.57 28.69 -2.40
C SER A 241 7.73 27.81 -1.48
N LYS A 242 8.28 26.67 -1.06
CA LYS A 242 7.65 25.73 -0.13
C LYS A 242 8.47 25.64 1.16
N ASN A 243 7.80 25.35 2.27
CA ASN A 243 8.46 24.95 3.50
C ASN A 243 9.23 23.64 3.29
N ILE A 244 10.14 23.30 4.20
CA ILE A 244 10.91 22.05 4.14
C ILE A 244 10.01 20.80 4.18
N SER A 245 8.80 20.91 4.74
CA SER A 245 7.77 19.89 4.69
C SER A 245 6.39 20.55 4.68
N GLY A 246 5.40 19.89 4.08
CA GLY A 246 4.02 20.38 4.04
C GLY A 246 3.12 19.53 3.15
N SER A 247 1.86 19.95 3.03
CA SER A 247 0.92 19.42 2.04
C SER A 247 0.05 20.51 1.43
N GLU A 248 -0.38 20.28 0.19
CA GLU A 248 -1.30 21.13 -0.58
C GLU A 248 -2.33 20.25 -1.29
N THR A 249 -3.61 20.63 -1.21
CA THR A 249 -4.69 19.91 -1.90
C THR A 249 -5.07 20.63 -3.18
N PHE A 250 -5.09 19.88 -4.29
CA PHE A 250 -5.58 20.36 -5.58
C PHE A 250 -6.91 19.69 -5.88
N THR A 251 -7.93 20.48 -6.23
CA THR A 251 -9.29 19.99 -6.50
C THR A 251 -9.64 20.12 -7.97
N ASN A 252 -10.62 19.34 -8.44
CA ASN A 252 -11.20 19.44 -9.78
C ASN A 252 -10.17 19.30 -10.91
N LEU A 253 -9.33 18.27 -10.81
CA LEU A 253 -8.32 17.96 -11.82
C LEU A 253 -8.96 17.30 -13.03
N THR A 254 -8.91 17.95 -14.20
CA THR A 254 -9.53 17.47 -15.44
C THR A 254 -8.53 16.96 -16.48
N SER A 255 -7.23 17.10 -16.21
CA SER A 255 -6.14 16.62 -17.08
C SER A 255 -4.94 16.18 -16.24
N SER A 256 -4.14 15.25 -16.78
CA SER A 256 -2.92 14.77 -16.11
C SER A 256 -1.91 15.90 -15.89
N ARG A 257 -1.20 15.84 -14.77
CA ARG A 257 -0.28 16.90 -14.31
C ARG A 257 1.03 16.33 -13.78
N ILE A 258 2.07 17.15 -13.81
CA ILE A 258 3.38 16.84 -13.23
C ILE A 258 3.75 17.94 -12.23
N TYR A 259 4.08 17.53 -11.03
CA TYR A 259 4.50 18.38 -9.92
C TYR A 259 5.96 18.07 -9.60
N ASN A 260 6.83 19.08 -9.62
CA ASN A 260 8.24 18.94 -9.32
C ASN A 260 8.57 19.72 -8.04
N ILE A 261 9.41 19.17 -7.19
CA ILE A 261 9.98 19.86 -6.03
C ILE A 261 11.50 19.87 -6.14
N SER A 262 12.10 21.02 -5.83
CA SER A 262 13.54 21.22 -5.78
C SER A 262 13.90 21.82 -4.43
N CYS A 263 14.80 21.21 -3.69
CA CYS A 263 15.27 21.70 -2.41
C CYS A 263 16.78 21.90 -2.41
N VAL A 264 17.24 22.86 -1.63
CA VAL A 264 18.66 23.24 -1.55
C VAL A 264 19.12 23.09 -0.09
N ASP A 265 20.28 22.45 0.10
CA ASP A 265 20.93 22.38 1.42
C ASP A 265 21.74 23.63 1.76
N SER A 266 22.30 23.68 2.98
CA SER A 266 23.12 24.80 3.44
C SER A 266 24.42 25.01 2.66
N LEU A 267 24.81 24.05 1.81
CA LEU A 267 26.00 24.10 0.96
C LEU A 267 25.65 24.45 -0.49
N GLY A 268 24.38 24.70 -0.80
CA GLY A 268 23.91 25.00 -2.16
C GLY A 268 23.66 23.75 -3.02
N LYS A 269 23.74 22.53 -2.47
CA LYS A 269 23.44 21.31 -3.23
C LYS A 269 21.94 21.21 -3.45
N VAL A 270 21.57 21.02 -4.72
CA VAL A 270 20.18 20.86 -5.14
C VAL A 270 19.80 19.37 -5.17
N VAL A 271 18.65 19.05 -4.60
CA VAL A 271 17.99 17.74 -4.68
C VAL A 271 16.58 17.92 -5.19
N THR A 272 16.11 17.02 -6.05
CA THR A 272 14.82 17.16 -6.71
C THR A 272 14.02 15.87 -6.60
N ASP A 273 12.70 16.00 -6.61
CA ASP A 273 11.76 14.90 -6.77
C ASP A 273 10.56 15.34 -7.62
N PHE A 274 9.80 14.39 -8.15
CA PHE A 274 8.63 14.67 -8.96
C PHE A 274 7.49 13.68 -8.70
N LEU A 275 6.28 14.13 -9.03
CA LEU A 275 5.06 13.35 -8.94
C LEU A 275 4.25 13.57 -10.22
N THR A 276 3.95 12.48 -10.92
CA THR A 276 2.97 12.46 -12.01
C THR A 276 1.60 12.08 -11.46
N VAL A 277 0.60 12.92 -11.70
CA VAL A 277 -0.81 12.65 -11.39
C VAL A 277 -1.53 12.41 -12.70
N ASP A 278 -1.83 11.15 -12.98
CA ASP A 278 -2.62 10.77 -14.14
C ASP A 278 -4.11 10.95 -13.85
N VAL A 279 -4.84 11.51 -14.81
CA VAL A 279 -6.28 11.74 -14.70
C VAL A 279 -7.02 10.83 -15.67
N SER A 280 -7.79 9.89 -15.13
CA SER A 280 -8.67 9.01 -15.89
C SER A 280 -9.98 9.74 -16.21
N LEU A 281 -10.28 9.91 -17.50
CA LEU A 281 -11.52 10.53 -17.98
C LEU A 281 -12.71 9.56 -17.85
N LEU A 282 -13.91 10.11 -17.71
CA LEU A 282 -15.14 9.31 -17.64
C LEU A 282 -15.43 8.67 -19.01
N SER A 283 -15.51 7.34 -19.06
CA SER A 283 -15.89 6.58 -20.26
C SER A 283 -16.72 5.35 -19.89
N VAL A 284 -17.51 4.87 -20.84
CA VAL A 284 -18.19 3.57 -20.77
C VAL A 284 -18.19 2.96 -22.17
N ASP A 285 -18.03 1.64 -22.24
CA ASP A 285 -18.05 0.84 -23.48
C ASP A 285 -18.98 -0.36 -23.23
N ILE A 286 -19.96 -0.59 -24.10
CA ILE A 286 -20.84 -1.76 -24.08
C ILE A 286 -20.70 -2.55 -25.37
N LYS A 287 -20.69 -3.88 -25.26
CA LYS A 287 -20.62 -4.83 -26.37
C LYS A 287 -21.77 -5.82 -26.32
N ALA A 288 -22.24 -6.25 -27.48
CA ALA A 288 -23.16 -7.38 -27.65
C ALA A 288 -22.40 -8.54 -28.31
N ASP A 289 -22.33 -9.69 -27.64
CA ASP A 289 -21.54 -10.85 -28.06
C ASP A 289 -20.09 -10.48 -28.47
N LYS A 290 -19.48 -9.59 -27.67
CA LYS A 290 -18.13 -9.01 -27.87
C LYS A 290 -17.98 -8.10 -29.09
N SER A 291 -19.08 -7.66 -29.70
CA SER A 291 -19.11 -6.74 -30.84
C SER A 291 -19.61 -5.35 -30.43
N ASP A 292 -18.91 -4.32 -30.88
CA ASP A 292 -19.34 -2.91 -30.85
C ASP A 292 -20.28 -2.56 -32.02
N LYS A 293 -20.28 -3.40 -33.05
CA LYS A 293 -21.15 -3.24 -34.22
C LYS A 293 -22.48 -3.95 -33.99
N PRO A 294 -23.57 -3.51 -34.66
CA PRO A 294 -24.84 -4.22 -34.63
C PRO A 294 -24.67 -5.70 -34.95
N ILE A 295 -25.25 -6.56 -34.12
CA ILE A 295 -25.30 -8.00 -34.36
C ILE A 295 -26.68 -8.41 -34.86
N SER A 296 -26.76 -9.56 -35.51
CA SER A 296 -28.02 -10.18 -35.91
C SER A 296 -28.15 -11.54 -35.26
N ILE A 297 -29.30 -11.82 -34.66
CA ILE A 297 -29.61 -13.12 -34.05
C ILE A 297 -30.95 -13.64 -34.57
N ASP A 298 -31.09 -14.97 -34.56
CA ASP A 298 -32.35 -15.62 -34.87
C ASP A 298 -33.39 -15.40 -33.77
N LEU A 299 -34.67 -15.49 -34.16
CA LEU A 299 -35.79 -15.45 -33.24
C LEU A 299 -35.66 -16.49 -32.12
N GLY A 300 -35.92 -16.09 -30.88
CA GLY A 300 -35.82 -16.95 -29.71
C GLY A 300 -34.39 -17.22 -29.23
N LYS A 301 -33.38 -16.54 -29.79
CA LYS A 301 -32.02 -16.51 -29.23
C LYS A 301 -31.84 -15.32 -28.29
N SER A 302 -30.74 -15.35 -27.55
CA SER A 302 -30.29 -14.30 -26.63
C SER A 302 -28.92 -13.79 -27.05
N ALA A 303 -28.62 -12.54 -26.72
CA ALA A 303 -27.26 -11.99 -26.79
C ALA A 303 -26.67 -11.84 -25.39
N GLN A 304 -25.35 -11.84 -25.29
CA GLN A 304 -24.61 -11.49 -24.08
C GLN A 304 -24.15 -10.03 -24.18
N LEU A 305 -24.67 -9.18 -23.29
CA LEU A 305 -24.19 -7.81 -23.12
C LEU A 305 -23.01 -7.81 -22.14
N SER A 306 -21.98 -7.01 -22.42
CA SER A 306 -20.86 -6.78 -21.50
C SER A 306 -20.46 -5.32 -21.55
N TRP A 307 -20.18 -4.72 -20.40
CA TRP A 307 -19.77 -3.32 -20.33
C TRP A 307 -18.65 -3.10 -19.33
N GLU A 308 -17.85 -2.09 -19.62
CA GLU A 308 -16.77 -1.61 -18.75
C GLU A 308 -16.81 -0.07 -18.67
N SER A 309 -16.55 0.49 -17.50
CA SER A 309 -16.51 1.93 -17.30
C SER A 309 -15.24 2.39 -16.60
N THR A 310 -14.79 3.59 -16.95
CA THR A 310 -13.65 4.25 -16.29
C THR A 310 -14.14 5.57 -15.70
N GLY A 311 -13.78 5.86 -14.44
CA GLY A 311 -14.14 7.10 -13.76
C GLY A 311 -15.63 7.26 -13.39
N ALA A 312 -16.44 6.22 -13.60
CA ALA A 312 -17.85 6.21 -13.24
C ALA A 312 -18.05 5.89 -11.74
N LYS A 313 -19.05 6.53 -11.14
CA LYS A 313 -19.54 6.26 -9.77
C LYS A 313 -20.86 5.51 -9.77
N SER A 314 -21.63 5.63 -10.84
CA SER A 314 -22.86 4.86 -11.04
C SER A 314 -23.14 4.66 -12.51
N CYS A 315 -23.78 3.54 -12.84
CA CYS A 315 -24.22 3.22 -14.20
C CYS A 315 -25.67 2.73 -14.19
N SER A 316 -26.40 3.03 -15.26
CA SER A 316 -27.81 2.65 -15.43
C SER A 316 -28.11 2.31 -16.88
N ALA A 317 -28.93 1.28 -17.06
CA ALA A 317 -29.43 0.83 -18.35
C ALA A 317 -30.68 1.61 -18.80
N SER A 318 -30.78 1.86 -20.10
CA SER A 318 -31.96 2.40 -20.77
C SER A 318 -32.16 1.79 -22.16
N GLY A 319 -33.38 1.88 -22.71
CA GLY A 319 -33.74 1.29 -24.01
C GLY A 319 -34.53 -0.01 -23.81
N ASP A 320 -34.11 -1.10 -24.45
CA ASP A 320 -34.73 -2.43 -24.33
C ASP A 320 -34.26 -3.23 -23.09
N TRP A 321 -33.57 -2.55 -22.17
CA TRP A 321 -33.19 -3.03 -20.85
C TRP A 321 -33.24 -1.86 -19.86
N LEU A 322 -33.36 -2.15 -18.57
CA LEU A 322 -33.57 -1.16 -17.52
C LEU A 322 -32.81 -1.50 -16.25
N GLY A 323 -32.72 -0.51 -15.36
CA GLY A 323 -32.25 -0.66 -13.99
C GLY A 323 -30.81 -0.21 -13.76
N ILE A 324 -30.41 -0.21 -12.49
CA ILE A 324 -29.05 0.12 -12.06
C ILE A 324 -28.12 -1.03 -12.45
N LYS A 325 -26.95 -0.70 -12.99
CA LYS A 325 -25.92 -1.65 -13.38
C LYS A 325 -24.68 -1.43 -12.53
N THR A 326 -23.88 -2.49 -12.39
CA THR A 326 -22.52 -2.39 -11.83
C THR A 326 -21.64 -1.54 -12.74
N LEU A 327 -20.51 -1.04 -12.22
CA LEU A 327 -19.57 -0.23 -13.01
C LEU A 327 -19.00 -1.03 -14.19
N ASP A 328 -18.70 -2.31 -13.95
CA ASP A 328 -18.29 -3.28 -14.95
C ASP A 328 -19.16 -4.52 -14.78
N GLY A 329 -19.56 -5.17 -15.87
CA GLY A 329 -20.46 -6.31 -15.76
C GLY A 329 -20.84 -6.96 -17.08
N SER A 330 -21.67 -7.99 -16.97
CA SER A 330 -22.23 -8.69 -18.11
C SER A 330 -23.63 -9.22 -17.78
N GLU A 331 -24.52 -9.17 -18.75
CA GLU A 331 -25.92 -9.56 -18.61
C GLU A 331 -26.45 -10.15 -19.91
N SER A 332 -27.21 -11.24 -19.80
CA SER A 332 -27.91 -11.78 -20.97
C SER A 332 -29.16 -10.96 -21.23
N THR A 333 -29.47 -10.70 -22.51
CA THR A 333 -30.76 -10.11 -22.91
C THR A 333 -31.96 -11.00 -22.57
N GLY A 334 -31.72 -12.26 -22.21
CA GLY A 334 -32.74 -13.29 -22.29
C GLY A 334 -33.13 -13.58 -23.74
N TYR A 335 -34.08 -14.50 -23.93
CA TYR A 335 -34.57 -14.85 -25.26
C TYR A 335 -35.42 -13.73 -25.85
N LEU A 336 -35.15 -13.36 -27.11
CA LEU A 336 -35.83 -12.28 -27.81
C LEU A 336 -36.81 -12.83 -28.85
N TYR A 337 -38.08 -12.42 -28.74
CA TYR A 337 -39.20 -13.11 -29.37
C TYR A 337 -40.00 -12.26 -30.35
N ILE A 338 -39.61 -11.00 -30.51
CA ILE A 338 -40.23 -10.09 -31.47
C ILE A 338 -39.13 -9.73 -32.49
N PRO A 339 -39.34 -9.99 -33.80
CA PRO A 339 -38.44 -9.54 -34.85
C PRO A 339 -38.44 -8.01 -34.92
N LYS A 340 -37.45 -7.41 -34.28
CA LYS A 340 -37.20 -5.97 -34.30
C LYS A 340 -35.74 -5.70 -33.97
N LYS A 341 -35.36 -4.43 -34.10
CA LYS A 341 -34.11 -3.91 -33.57
C LYS A 341 -34.27 -3.58 -32.09
N TYR A 342 -33.44 -4.18 -31.25
CA TYR A 342 -33.33 -3.87 -29.83
C TYR A 342 -32.11 -2.98 -29.60
N ILE A 343 -32.26 -1.94 -28.80
CA ILE A 343 -31.20 -0.98 -28.47
C ILE A 343 -30.94 -1.04 -26.95
N TYR A 344 -29.70 -1.34 -26.59
CA TYR A 344 -29.26 -1.42 -25.21
C TYR A 344 -28.26 -0.31 -24.95
N THR A 345 -28.68 0.74 -24.25
CA THR A 345 -27.83 1.88 -23.87
C THR A 345 -27.41 1.79 -22.41
N ILE A 346 -26.11 1.93 -22.13
CA ILE A 346 -25.60 2.13 -20.78
C ILE A 346 -25.25 3.60 -20.58
N ASN A 347 -25.69 4.17 -19.47
CA ASN A 347 -25.40 5.55 -19.08
C ASN A 347 -24.63 5.53 -17.77
N CYS A 348 -23.46 6.14 -17.73
CA CYS A 348 -22.63 6.22 -16.54
C CYS A 348 -22.40 7.67 -16.13
N SER A 349 -22.39 7.92 -14.83
CA SER A 349 -22.09 9.24 -14.26
C SER A 349 -20.89 9.14 -13.33
N GLY A 350 -20.05 10.18 -13.34
CA GLY A 350 -18.85 10.30 -12.55
C GLY A 350 -18.66 11.73 -12.06
N ALA A 351 -17.54 12.00 -11.38
CA ALA A 351 -17.24 13.33 -10.87
C ALA A 351 -17.10 14.39 -11.97
N SER A 352 -16.77 13.97 -13.20
CA SER A 352 -16.61 14.84 -14.37
C SER A 352 -17.87 15.04 -15.23
N GLY A 353 -18.99 14.42 -14.87
CA GLY A 353 -20.24 14.53 -15.64
C GLY A 353 -20.84 13.16 -15.99
N ASN A 354 -21.42 13.06 -17.18
CA ASN A 354 -22.14 11.86 -17.65
C ASN A 354 -21.60 11.42 -19.01
N THR A 355 -21.62 10.12 -19.26
CA THR A 355 -21.30 9.50 -20.54
C THR A 355 -22.29 8.38 -20.84
N ASN A 356 -22.38 7.96 -22.10
CA ASN A 356 -23.19 6.82 -22.50
C ASN A 356 -22.55 6.07 -23.67
N ASP A 357 -22.98 4.84 -23.84
CA ASP A 357 -22.68 4.02 -25.00
C ASP A 357 -23.85 3.06 -25.27
N PHE A 358 -23.96 2.52 -26.49
CA PHE A 358 -25.06 1.63 -26.86
C PHE A 358 -24.67 0.55 -27.88
N VAL A 359 -25.38 -0.57 -27.82
CA VAL A 359 -25.32 -1.63 -28.82
C VAL A 359 -26.69 -1.95 -29.40
N GLU A 360 -26.67 -2.54 -30.59
CA GLU A 360 -27.86 -2.93 -31.34
C GLU A 360 -27.89 -4.44 -31.57
N VAL A 361 -29.02 -5.06 -31.23
CA VAL A 361 -29.29 -6.48 -31.49
C VAL A 361 -30.49 -6.58 -32.43
N ASN A 362 -30.23 -6.99 -33.66
CA ASN A 362 -31.27 -7.14 -34.68
C ASN A 362 -31.81 -8.56 -34.67
N VAL A 363 -33.08 -8.73 -34.32
CA VAL A 363 -33.74 -10.04 -34.38
C VAL A 363 -34.37 -10.21 -35.75
N LEU A 364 -33.90 -11.21 -36.50
CA LEU A 364 -34.34 -11.45 -37.88
C LEU A 364 -35.72 -12.11 -37.91
N ASN A 365 -36.48 -11.84 -38.98
CA ASN A 365 -37.72 -12.56 -39.25
C ASN A 365 -37.40 -14.02 -39.62
N PRO A 366 -38.19 -15.00 -39.14
CA PRO A 366 -38.02 -16.38 -39.54
C PRO A 366 -38.35 -16.55 -41.03
N PHE A 367 -37.60 -17.42 -41.72
CA PHE A 367 -37.86 -17.73 -43.12
C PHE A 367 -37.62 -19.21 -43.40
N VAL A 368 -38.36 -19.74 -44.38
CA VAL A 368 -38.09 -21.04 -45.00
C VAL A 368 -38.08 -20.87 -46.50
N ASN A 369 -37.11 -21.50 -47.17
CA ASN A 369 -37.02 -21.51 -48.62
C ASN A 369 -36.78 -22.94 -49.12
N ILE A 370 -37.60 -23.41 -50.06
CA ILE A 370 -37.42 -24.69 -50.75
C ILE A 370 -37.27 -24.46 -52.27
N LYS A 371 -36.30 -25.14 -52.86
CA LYS A 371 -35.99 -25.09 -54.28
C LYS A 371 -36.12 -26.46 -54.92
N ALA A 372 -36.57 -26.50 -56.17
CA ALA A 372 -36.52 -27.69 -57.02
C ALA A 372 -35.47 -27.49 -58.11
N ASN A 373 -34.48 -28.38 -58.19
CA ASN A 373 -33.33 -28.26 -59.11
C ASN A 373 -32.68 -26.85 -59.07
N ASN A 374 -32.52 -26.30 -57.86
CA ASN A 374 -32.01 -24.95 -57.57
C ASN A 374 -32.89 -23.77 -58.03
N SER A 375 -34.13 -24.01 -58.45
CA SER A 375 -35.12 -22.97 -58.77
C SER A 375 -36.05 -22.72 -57.59
N ASP A 376 -36.23 -21.44 -57.23
CA ASP A 376 -37.24 -20.94 -56.28
C ASP A 376 -38.66 -20.94 -56.89
N SER A 377 -38.75 -20.95 -58.22
CA SER A 377 -40.00 -20.97 -58.96
C SER A 377 -40.37 -22.39 -59.42
N SER A 378 -41.62 -22.56 -59.83
CA SER A 378 -42.09 -23.77 -60.49
C SER A 378 -41.17 -24.17 -61.66
N ILE A 379 -40.78 -25.44 -61.71
CA ILE A 379 -39.96 -25.98 -62.80
C ILE A 379 -40.81 -26.85 -63.74
N GLU A 380 -40.44 -26.88 -65.02
CA GLU A 380 -40.97 -27.82 -66.00
C GLU A 380 -39.92 -28.89 -66.35
N ILE A 381 -40.32 -30.15 -66.32
CA ILE A 381 -39.45 -31.28 -66.66
C ILE A 381 -40.13 -32.27 -67.60
N ILE A 382 -39.33 -33.02 -68.35
CA ILE A 382 -39.82 -34.14 -69.15
C ILE A 382 -40.16 -35.31 -68.22
N SER A 383 -41.26 -36.01 -68.48
CA SER A 383 -41.67 -37.20 -67.72
C SER A 383 -40.53 -38.22 -67.60
N GLY A 384 -40.31 -38.72 -66.38
CA GLY A 384 -39.26 -39.67 -66.05
C GLY A 384 -37.92 -39.05 -65.65
N LYS A 385 -37.77 -37.71 -65.63
CA LYS A 385 -36.57 -37.04 -65.11
C LYS A 385 -36.58 -36.94 -63.59
N THR A 386 -35.39 -36.86 -63.00
CA THR A 386 -35.19 -36.72 -61.56
C THR A 386 -35.28 -35.28 -61.09
N VAL A 387 -35.77 -35.07 -59.87
CA VAL A 387 -35.79 -33.77 -59.19
C VAL A 387 -35.03 -33.85 -57.87
N LYS A 388 -34.17 -32.87 -57.63
CA LYS A 388 -33.51 -32.64 -56.35
C LYS A 388 -34.15 -31.44 -55.65
N LEU A 389 -34.67 -31.67 -54.45
CA LEU A 389 -35.11 -30.61 -53.55
C LEU A 389 -33.94 -30.16 -52.68
N THR A 390 -33.80 -28.86 -52.49
CA THR A 390 -32.88 -28.25 -51.53
C THR A 390 -33.65 -27.23 -50.70
N TRP A 391 -33.38 -27.16 -49.41
CA TRP A 391 -34.06 -26.20 -48.53
C TRP A 391 -33.12 -25.63 -47.48
N GLU A 392 -33.44 -24.40 -47.07
CA GLU A 392 -32.75 -23.65 -46.03
C GLU A 392 -33.77 -22.83 -45.24
N SER A 393 -33.58 -22.75 -43.93
CA SER A 393 -34.47 -22.03 -43.04
C SER A 393 -33.69 -21.45 -41.85
N SER A 394 -34.16 -20.32 -41.32
CA SER A 394 -33.55 -19.61 -40.18
C SER A 394 -34.62 -19.15 -39.20
N GLY A 395 -34.30 -19.12 -37.90
CA GLY A 395 -35.24 -18.73 -36.85
C GLY A 395 -36.40 -19.72 -36.61
N LEU A 396 -36.24 -20.98 -37.04
CA LEU A 396 -37.26 -22.03 -36.96
C LEU A 396 -36.75 -23.22 -36.14
N THR A 397 -37.67 -23.98 -35.54
CA THR A 397 -37.34 -25.07 -34.60
C THR A 397 -37.52 -26.46 -35.20
N SER A 398 -38.52 -26.64 -36.06
CA SER A 398 -38.75 -27.92 -36.75
C SER A 398 -39.48 -27.69 -38.06
N CYS A 399 -39.23 -28.58 -39.03
CA CYS A 399 -39.83 -28.54 -40.35
C CYS A 399 -40.48 -29.87 -40.70
N THR A 400 -41.62 -29.81 -41.38
CA THR A 400 -42.41 -30.95 -41.83
C THR A 400 -42.66 -30.82 -43.33
N ALA A 401 -42.35 -31.89 -44.06
CA ALA A 401 -42.66 -32.01 -45.47
C ALA A 401 -44.14 -32.38 -45.67
N LEU A 402 -44.83 -31.65 -46.54
CA LEU A 402 -46.24 -31.82 -46.89
C LEU A 402 -46.46 -31.82 -48.42
N GLY A 403 -47.48 -32.50 -48.91
CA GLY A 403 -47.77 -32.64 -50.34
C GLY A 403 -47.26 -33.95 -50.92
N ASN A 404 -46.47 -33.91 -52.00
CA ASN A 404 -45.95 -35.12 -52.66
C ASN A 404 -44.62 -35.67 -52.06
N TRP A 405 -44.39 -35.36 -50.79
CA TRP A 405 -43.28 -35.80 -49.94
C TRP A 405 -43.78 -35.76 -48.49
N SER A 406 -43.05 -36.38 -47.56
CA SER A 406 -43.49 -36.47 -46.15
C SER A 406 -42.34 -36.57 -45.15
N GLY A 407 -42.69 -36.52 -43.87
CA GLY A 407 -41.79 -36.72 -42.74
C GLY A 407 -41.18 -35.43 -42.19
N GLY A 408 -40.55 -35.56 -41.02
CA GLY A 408 -39.76 -34.48 -40.41
C GLY A 408 -38.53 -34.17 -41.25
N LYS A 409 -38.21 -32.89 -41.37
CA LYS A 409 -37.05 -32.38 -42.10
C LYS A 409 -36.19 -31.55 -41.16
N GLU A 410 -34.88 -31.69 -41.32
CA GLU A 410 -33.91 -30.78 -40.71
C GLU A 410 -34.12 -29.35 -41.24
N ILE A 411 -33.69 -28.35 -40.48
CA ILE A 411 -33.83 -26.93 -40.82
C ILE A 411 -33.08 -26.52 -42.11
N SER A 412 -32.13 -27.33 -42.56
CA SER A 412 -31.49 -27.21 -43.88
C SER A 412 -31.15 -28.59 -44.41
N GLY A 413 -31.28 -28.81 -45.72
CA GLY A 413 -31.00 -30.12 -46.29
C GLY A 413 -31.28 -30.25 -47.77
N SER A 414 -31.18 -31.49 -48.25
CA SER A 414 -31.48 -31.83 -49.63
C SER A 414 -32.01 -33.26 -49.74
N GLU A 415 -32.94 -33.49 -50.65
CA GLU A 415 -33.54 -34.79 -50.91
C GLU A 415 -33.78 -34.98 -52.41
N SER A 416 -33.51 -36.19 -52.92
CA SER A 416 -33.78 -36.55 -54.31
C SER A 416 -35.13 -37.26 -54.40
N MET A 417 -36.03 -36.75 -55.22
CA MET A 417 -37.39 -37.28 -55.36
C MET A 417 -37.52 -38.41 -56.39
N GLY A 418 -36.41 -38.85 -56.98
CA GLY A 418 -36.41 -39.85 -58.04
C GLY A 418 -37.14 -39.37 -59.30
N ASN A 419 -37.54 -40.33 -60.15
CA ASN A 419 -38.19 -40.04 -61.42
C ASN A 419 -39.62 -39.53 -61.22
N ILE A 420 -39.96 -38.40 -61.84
CA ILE A 420 -41.28 -37.78 -61.74
C ILE A 420 -42.06 -38.01 -63.05
N THR A 421 -43.22 -38.66 -62.96
CA THR A 421 -44.06 -39.01 -64.12
C THR A 421 -45.39 -38.26 -64.19
N SER A 422 -45.71 -37.47 -63.17
CA SER A 422 -46.89 -36.59 -63.08
C SER A 422 -46.51 -35.30 -62.34
N SER A 423 -47.24 -34.20 -62.59
CA SER A 423 -46.99 -32.93 -61.91
C SER A 423 -47.18 -33.07 -60.40
N LYS A 424 -46.28 -32.49 -59.61
CA LYS A 424 -46.21 -32.60 -58.15
C LYS A 424 -45.94 -31.25 -57.51
N PHE A 425 -46.36 -31.08 -56.26
CA PHE A 425 -46.00 -29.94 -55.43
C PHE A 425 -45.42 -30.41 -54.09
N TYR A 426 -44.47 -29.62 -53.59
CA TYR A 426 -43.71 -29.91 -52.38
C TYR A 426 -43.75 -28.68 -51.47
N VAL A 427 -44.41 -28.83 -50.32
CA VAL A 427 -44.51 -27.78 -49.29
C VAL A 427 -43.60 -28.14 -48.13
N LEU A 428 -42.73 -27.22 -47.73
CA LEU A 428 -42.00 -27.30 -46.47
C LEU A 428 -42.66 -26.33 -45.49
N GLU A 429 -43.32 -26.88 -44.47
CA GLU A 429 -43.90 -26.10 -43.38
C GLU A 429 -43.01 -26.23 -42.15
N CYS A 430 -42.52 -25.11 -41.65
CA CYS A 430 -41.72 -25.05 -40.43
C CYS A 430 -42.45 -24.25 -39.35
N ILE A 431 -42.14 -24.55 -38.10
CA ILE A 431 -42.64 -23.80 -36.95
C ILE A 431 -41.50 -23.06 -36.25
N ASP A 432 -41.76 -21.83 -35.83
CA ASP A 432 -40.84 -21.10 -34.94
C ASP A 432 -40.98 -21.58 -33.49
N TYR A 433 -40.27 -20.94 -32.56
CA TYR A 433 -40.31 -21.34 -31.15
C TYR A 433 -41.65 -21.00 -30.46
N LEU A 434 -42.45 -20.07 -31.02
CA LEU A 434 -43.81 -19.74 -30.57
C LEU A 434 -44.87 -20.68 -31.14
N GLY A 435 -44.49 -21.56 -32.09
CA GLY A 435 -45.42 -22.39 -32.83
C GLY A 435 -46.07 -21.70 -34.02
N ASN A 436 -45.61 -20.49 -34.40
CA ASN A 436 -46.08 -19.86 -35.63
C ASN A 436 -45.54 -20.62 -36.83
N LYS A 437 -46.39 -20.79 -37.84
CA LYS A 437 -46.06 -21.53 -39.06
C LYS A 437 -45.50 -20.61 -40.14
N VAL A 438 -44.39 -21.01 -40.74
CA VAL A 438 -43.81 -20.40 -41.93
C VAL A 438 -43.66 -21.52 -42.97
N SER A 439 -44.17 -21.30 -44.17
CA SER A 439 -44.15 -22.33 -45.21
C SER A 439 -43.67 -21.78 -46.55
N ASN A 440 -42.99 -22.62 -47.32
CA ASN A 440 -42.64 -22.34 -48.70
C ASN A 440 -42.99 -23.55 -49.58
N THR A 441 -43.32 -23.28 -50.84
CA THR A 441 -43.83 -24.30 -51.77
C THR A 441 -43.12 -24.20 -53.10
N VAL A 442 -42.75 -25.35 -53.66
CA VAL A 442 -42.27 -25.46 -55.04
C VAL A 442 -43.12 -26.46 -55.82
N SER A 443 -43.37 -26.17 -57.10
CA SER A 443 -44.10 -27.04 -58.01
C SER A 443 -43.21 -27.59 -59.10
N VAL A 444 -43.42 -28.85 -59.47
CA VAL A 444 -42.75 -29.54 -60.56
C VAL A 444 -43.81 -29.96 -61.56
N ASN A 445 -43.82 -29.33 -62.73
CA ASN A 445 -44.78 -29.59 -63.78
C ASN A 445 -44.19 -30.50 -64.85
N ILE A 446 -45.00 -31.40 -65.40
CA ILE A 446 -44.63 -32.23 -66.55
C ILE A 446 -45.02 -31.50 -67.84
N LYS A 447 -44.09 -31.47 -68.78
CA LYS A 447 -44.29 -30.94 -70.13
C LYS A 447 -44.97 -31.93 -71.06
#